data_AF-V6K890-F1
#
_entry.id   AF-V6K890-F1
#
_cell.length_a   1.000
_cell.length_b   1.000
_cell.length_c   1.000
_cell.angle_alpha   90.00
_cell.angle_beta   90.00
_cell.angle_gamma   90.00
#
_symmetry.space_group_name_H-M   'P 1'
#
loop_
_entity.id
_entity.type
_entity.pdbx_description
1 polymer ?
#
loop_
_entity_poly.entity_id
_entity_poly.type
_entity_poly.pdbx_seq_one_letter_code
_entity_poly.pdbx_strand_id
1 'polypeptide(L)'
;MPKKTTEDDPADAALTQLTDAWSRLRPADDLERRVAEDAEYGPVHLVRLVSALDVGARQTGGTLANVTEQLTATEAGGGALHHLLELLHHGGALAAIAAARDLDAPTRGRVLAVLRPYWQAPMRSLARPLETAPPRRGRAHWRS
;
A
#
# COMPACT_ATOMS: atom_id res chain seq x y z
N MET A 1 26.29 -29.11 -28.14
CA MET A 1 25.64 -29.25 -26.82
C MET A 1 24.68 -28.08 -26.65
N PRO A 2 23.36 -28.30 -26.77
CA PRO A 2 22.39 -27.22 -26.56
C PRO A 2 22.38 -26.84 -25.07
N LYS A 3 22.49 -25.54 -24.80
CA LYS A 3 22.32 -24.96 -23.46
C LYS A 3 20.92 -25.32 -22.98
N LYS A 4 20.85 -25.97 -21.82
CA LYS A 4 19.61 -26.17 -21.06
C LYS A 4 18.99 -24.78 -20.88
N THR A 5 17.95 -24.50 -21.65
CA THR A 5 17.02 -23.39 -21.38
C THR A 5 16.62 -23.54 -19.94
N THR A 6 16.82 -22.48 -19.15
CA THR A 6 16.29 -22.28 -17.81
C THR A 6 14.79 -22.55 -17.87
N GLU A 7 14.47 -23.81 -17.60
CA GLU A 7 13.15 -24.37 -17.40
C GLU A 7 12.59 -23.68 -16.15
N ASP A 8 11.39 -23.12 -16.29
CA ASP A 8 10.62 -22.40 -15.28
C ASP A 8 10.89 -22.90 -13.86
N ASP A 9 11.57 -22.07 -13.05
CA ASP A 9 11.63 -22.32 -11.62
C ASP A 9 10.20 -22.23 -11.09
N PRO A 10 9.64 -23.27 -10.44
CA PRO A 10 8.26 -23.26 -9.96
C PRO A 10 7.96 -22.09 -9.03
N ALA A 11 8.98 -21.53 -8.36
CA ALA A 11 8.86 -20.30 -7.58
C ALA A 11 8.61 -19.06 -8.45
N ASP A 12 9.26 -18.95 -9.61
CA ASP A 12 9.06 -17.87 -10.58
C ASP A 12 7.67 -17.96 -11.23
N ALA A 13 7.19 -19.19 -11.50
CA ALA A 13 5.83 -19.42 -11.99
C ALA A 13 4.76 -19.01 -10.98
N ALA A 14 4.95 -19.32 -9.69
CA ALA A 14 4.01 -18.94 -8.62
C ALA A 14 3.99 -17.42 -8.39
N LEU A 15 5.15 -16.76 -8.40
CA LEU A 15 5.24 -15.30 -8.29
C LEU A 15 4.61 -14.59 -9.51
N THR A 16 4.81 -15.15 -10.70
CA THR A 16 4.15 -14.67 -11.92
C THR A 16 2.63 -14.80 -11.81
N GLN A 17 2.10 -15.93 -11.35
CA GLN A 17 0.66 -16.11 -11.14
C GLN A 17 0.10 -15.12 -10.10
N LEU A 18 0.83 -14.84 -9.03
CA LEU A 18 0.43 -13.88 -7.99
C LEU A 18 0.36 -12.44 -8.54
N THR A 19 1.39 -12.01 -9.28
CA THR A 19 1.45 -10.67 -9.86
C THR A 19 0.44 -10.49 -11.00
N ASP A 20 0.17 -11.54 -11.77
CA ASP A 20 -0.92 -11.60 -12.76
C ASP A 20 -2.29 -11.48 -12.12
N ALA A 21 -2.56 -12.27 -11.06
CA ALA A 21 -3.83 -12.22 -10.34
C ALA A 21 -4.09 -10.82 -9.79
N TRP A 22 -3.06 -10.20 -9.21
CA TRP A 22 -3.13 -8.81 -8.75
C TRP A 22 -3.38 -7.81 -9.89
N SER A 23 -2.73 -8.00 -11.04
CA SER A 23 -2.88 -7.12 -12.21
C SER A 23 -4.28 -7.22 -12.84
N ARG A 24 -4.91 -8.40 -12.78
CA ARG A 24 -6.28 -8.63 -13.27
C ARG A 24 -7.36 -8.02 -12.37
N LEU A 25 -7.03 -7.66 -11.12
CA LEU A 25 -7.93 -6.91 -10.24
C LEU A 25 -8.04 -5.41 -10.63
N ARG A 26 -7.49 -5.00 -11.78
CA ARG A 26 -7.60 -3.63 -12.32
C ARG A 26 -8.95 -3.42 -13.02
N PRO A 27 -9.64 -2.30 -12.76
CA PRO A 27 -9.04 -1.01 -12.39
C PRO A 27 -9.26 -0.65 -10.91
N ALA A 28 -8.15 -0.48 -10.17
CA ALA A 28 -8.18 0.05 -8.81
C ALA A 28 -8.90 1.42 -8.74
N ASP A 29 -8.85 2.23 -9.81
CA ASP A 29 -9.49 3.54 -9.83
C ASP A 29 -11.03 3.46 -9.72
N ASP A 30 -11.67 2.50 -10.39
CA ASP A 30 -13.12 2.33 -10.32
C ASP A 30 -13.56 1.75 -8.97
N LEU A 31 -12.77 0.83 -8.39
CA LEU A 31 -13.05 0.27 -7.08
C LEU A 31 -12.83 1.29 -5.97
N GLU A 32 -11.74 2.07 -6.04
CA GLU A 32 -11.46 3.16 -5.12
C GLU A 32 -12.55 4.25 -5.21
N ARG A 33 -13.00 4.59 -6.42
CA ARG A 33 -14.13 5.50 -6.63
C ARG A 33 -15.41 4.97 -5.97
N ARG A 34 -15.74 3.69 -6.16
CA ARG A 34 -16.92 3.06 -5.52
C ARG A 34 -16.84 3.13 -3.99
N VAL A 35 -15.65 2.90 -3.41
CA VAL A 35 -15.44 3.05 -1.96
C VAL A 35 -15.58 4.52 -1.53
N ALA A 36 -15.08 5.46 -2.32
CA ALA A 36 -15.18 6.88 -2.02
C ALA A 36 -16.63 7.40 -2.11
N GLU A 37 -17.41 6.94 -3.08
CA GLU A 37 -18.78 7.40 -3.35
C GLU A 37 -19.84 6.72 -2.47
N ASP A 38 -19.57 5.50 -1.97
CA ASP A 38 -20.47 4.77 -1.09
C ASP A 38 -20.58 5.46 0.28
N ALA A 39 -21.71 6.11 0.56
CA ALA A 39 -21.95 6.80 1.81
C ALA A 39 -22.22 5.86 3.00
N GLU A 40 -22.68 4.63 2.74
CA GLU A 40 -23.08 3.69 3.79
C GLU A 40 -21.90 2.84 4.26
N TYR A 41 -21.21 2.19 3.32
CA TYR A 41 -20.10 1.27 3.62
C TYR A 41 -18.72 1.84 3.26
N GLY A 42 -18.64 2.86 2.41
CA GLY A 42 -17.37 3.50 2.04
C GLY A 42 -16.54 3.95 3.24
N PRO A 43 -17.12 4.65 4.23
CA PRO A 43 -16.43 5.01 5.48
C PRO A 43 -15.86 3.79 6.24
N VAL A 44 -16.62 2.69 6.29
CA VAL A 44 -16.18 1.46 6.97
C VAL A 44 -15.00 0.82 6.23
N HIS A 45 -15.07 0.74 4.90
CA HIS A 45 -14.00 0.20 4.07
C HIS A 45 -12.74 1.06 4.12
N LEU A 46 -12.89 2.40 4.12
CA LEU A 46 -11.79 3.33 4.27
C LEU A 46 -11.05 3.09 5.60
N VAL A 47 -11.77 3.03 6.72
CA VAL A 47 -11.14 2.80 8.04
C VAL A 47 -10.51 1.42 8.13
N ARG A 48 -11.14 0.38 7.57
CA ARG A 48 -10.53 -0.96 7.48
C ARG A 48 -9.20 -0.93 6.74
N LEU A 49 -9.13 -0.20 5.62
CA LEU A 49 -7.91 -0.06 4.84
C LEU A 49 -6.83 0.71 5.59
N VAL A 50 -7.17 1.87 6.18
CA VAL A 50 -6.25 2.66 7.02
C VAL A 50 -5.70 1.79 8.15
N SER A 51 -6.57 1.07 8.86
CA SER A 51 -6.18 0.20 9.97
C SER A 51 -5.26 -0.94 9.52
N ALA A 52 -5.55 -1.59 8.39
CA ALA A 52 -4.71 -2.66 7.86
C ALA A 52 -3.30 -2.17 7.50
N LEU A 53 -3.20 -0.99 6.89
CA LEU A 53 -1.91 -0.38 6.52
C LEU A 53 -1.12 0.09 7.74
N ASP A 54 -1.79 0.66 8.74
CA ASP A 54 -1.15 1.06 10.01
C ASP A 54 -0.60 -0.15 10.77
N VAL A 55 -1.38 -1.23 10.86
CA VAL A 55 -0.93 -2.49 11.47
C VAL A 55 0.27 -3.07 10.72
N GLY A 56 0.22 -3.12 9.38
CA GLY A 56 1.33 -3.60 8.57
C GLY A 56 2.60 -2.75 8.72
N ALA A 57 2.46 -1.42 8.75
CA ALA A 57 3.57 -0.51 8.98
C ALA A 57 4.22 -0.77 10.35
N ARG A 58 3.41 -0.87 11.42
CA ARG A 58 3.88 -1.12 12.78
C ARG A 58 4.60 -2.46 12.92
N GLN A 59 4.11 -3.52 12.27
CA GLN A 59 4.73 -4.85 12.28
C GLN A 59 6.13 -4.86 11.65
N THR A 60 6.43 -3.90 10.77
CA THR A 60 7.73 -3.76 10.11
C THR A 60 8.62 -2.69 10.74
N GLY A 61 8.23 -2.17 11.92
CA GLY A 61 8.97 -1.10 12.62
C GLY A 61 8.79 0.28 11.99
N GLY A 62 7.86 0.42 11.03
CA GLY A 62 7.51 1.69 10.38
C GLY A 62 6.27 2.35 10.98
N THR A 63 5.88 3.47 10.36
CA THR A 63 4.69 4.25 10.72
C THR A 63 4.11 4.94 9.49
N LEU A 64 2.80 5.18 9.49
CA LEU A 64 2.14 6.04 8.50
C LEU A 64 2.29 7.54 8.81
N ALA A 65 2.98 7.94 9.88
CA ALA A 65 3.19 9.34 10.26
C ALA A 65 3.84 10.17 9.13
N ASN A 66 4.85 9.60 8.45
CA ASN A 66 5.51 10.26 7.32
C ASN A 66 4.53 10.59 6.16
N VAL A 67 3.47 9.78 5.98
CA VAL A 67 2.43 10.05 4.97
C VAL A 67 1.66 11.31 5.34
N THR A 68 1.29 11.41 6.62
CA THR A 68 0.54 12.55 7.14
C THR A 68 1.37 13.83 7.14
N GLU A 69 2.67 13.73 7.41
CA GLU A 69 3.62 14.85 7.42
C GLU A 69 3.96 15.36 6.02
N GLN A 70 4.11 14.50 5.01
CA GLN A 70 4.44 14.90 3.63
C GLN A 70 3.30 15.61 2.89
N LEU A 71 2.07 15.53 3.41
CA LEU A 71 0.86 16.09 2.77
C LEU A 71 0.34 17.37 3.45
N THR A 72 1.11 17.95 4.37
CA THR A 72 0.64 18.86 5.43
C THR A 72 0.08 20.23 5.03
N ALA A 73 -0.08 20.65 3.77
CA ALA A 73 -0.51 22.03 3.53
C ALA A 73 -1.49 22.33 2.40
N THR A 74 -1.68 21.46 1.40
CA THR A 74 -2.48 21.86 0.21
C THR A 74 -3.52 20.84 -0.25
N GLU A 75 -3.51 19.62 0.28
CA GLU A 75 -4.46 18.59 -0.13
C GLU A 75 -5.23 18.04 1.08
N ALA A 76 -6.53 18.31 1.14
CA ALA A 76 -7.43 17.93 2.25
C ALA A 76 -7.38 16.44 2.66
N GLY A 77 -6.81 15.55 1.83
CA GLY A 77 -6.63 14.13 2.15
C GLY A 77 -5.59 13.84 3.23
N GLY A 78 -4.52 14.64 3.34
CA GLY A 78 -3.45 14.42 4.34
C GLY A 78 -3.93 14.65 5.78
N GLY A 79 -4.63 15.76 6.01
CA GLY A 79 -5.22 16.07 7.31
C GLY A 79 -6.32 15.10 7.72
N ALA A 80 -7.18 14.68 6.77
CA ALA A 80 -8.19 13.67 7.02
C ALA A 80 -7.56 12.31 7.40
N LEU A 81 -6.50 11.88 6.72
CA LEU A 81 -5.78 10.66 7.07
C LEU A 81 -5.16 10.74 8.47
N HIS A 82 -4.53 11.87 8.80
CA HIS A 82 -3.94 12.09 10.13
C HIS A 82 -4.99 11.94 11.23
N HIS A 83 -6.13 12.63 11.07
CA HIS A 83 -7.22 12.56 12.02
C HIS A 83 -7.78 11.12 12.18
N LEU A 84 -7.93 10.38 11.08
CA LEU A 84 -8.37 8.98 11.14
C LEU A 84 -7.38 8.09 11.89
N LEU A 85 -6.07 8.32 11.74
CA LEU A 85 -5.04 7.57 12.47
C LEU A 85 -5.05 7.90 13.96
N GLU A 86 -5.16 9.16 14.33
CA GLU A 86 -5.30 9.59 15.74
C GLU A 86 -6.52 8.92 16.39
N LEU A 87 -7.66 8.92 15.71
CA LEU A 87 -8.87 8.26 16.18
C LEU A 87 -8.69 6.75 16.30
N LEU A 88 -8.00 6.10 15.36
CA LEU A 88 -7.70 4.67 15.48
C LEU A 88 -6.82 4.35 16.70
N HIS A 89 -5.88 5.23 17.04
CA HIS A 89 -4.94 5.00 18.14
C HIS A 89 -5.52 5.34 19.51
N HIS A 90 -6.43 6.32 19.59
CA HIS A 90 -6.94 6.84 20.87
C HIS A 90 -8.45 6.65 21.07
N GLY A 91 -9.25 6.64 20.00
CA GLY A 91 -10.71 6.53 20.04
C GLY A 91 -11.26 5.17 19.58
N GLY A 92 -10.43 4.34 18.94
CA GLY A 92 -10.82 3.05 18.38
C GLY A 92 -11.56 3.13 17.05
N ALA A 93 -11.86 1.96 16.48
CA ALA A 93 -12.41 1.83 15.12
C ALA A 93 -13.78 2.50 14.93
N LEU A 94 -14.65 2.47 15.94
CA LEU A 94 -15.98 3.11 15.84
C LEU A 94 -15.88 4.63 15.72
N ALA A 95 -14.96 5.26 16.46
CA ALA A 95 -14.72 6.70 16.39
C ALA A 95 -14.16 7.10 15.02
N ALA A 96 -13.20 6.32 14.50
CA ALA A 96 -12.66 6.54 13.16
C ALA A 96 -13.72 6.36 12.06
N ILE A 97 -14.63 5.38 12.18
CA ILE A 97 -15.74 5.20 11.24
C ILE A 97 -16.72 6.38 11.29
N ALA A 98 -17.02 6.89 12.48
CA ALA A 98 -17.87 8.06 12.62
C ALA A 98 -17.24 9.28 11.91
N ALA A 99 -15.97 9.57 12.16
CA ALA A 99 -15.28 10.65 11.46
C ALA A 99 -15.19 10.44 9.94
N ALA A 100 -15.00 9.19 9.49
CA ALA A 100 -14.98 8.87 8.06
C ALA A 100 -16.35 9.08 7.37
N ARG A 101 -17.46 9.00 8.11
CA ARG A 101 -18.81 9.31 7.60
C ARG A 101 -19.00 10.80 7.34
N ASP A 102 -18.34 11.65 8.13
CA ASP A 102 -18.41 13.10 7.99
C ASP A 102 -17.54 13.64 6.83
N LEU A 103 -16.65 12.81 6.28
CA LEU A 103 -15.87 13.16 5.10
C LEU A 103 -16.76 13.13 3.85
N ASP A 104 -16.62 14.12 2.96
CA ASP A 104 -17.24 14.05 1.65
C ASP A 104 -16.55 13.01 0.74
N ALA A 105 -17.25 12.57 -0.32
CA ALA A 105 -16.70 11.60 -1.27
C ALA A 105 -15.36 12.03 -1.89
N PRO A 106 -15.16 13.31 -2.30
CA PRO A 106 -13.87 13.78 -2.78
C PRO A 106 -12.74 13.62 -1.76
N THR A 107 -12.98 13.91 -0.48
CA THR A 107 -11.96 13.77 0.56
C THR A 107 -11.65 12.31 0.85
N ARG A 108 -12.66 11.43 0.88
CA ARG A 108 -12.42 9.98 0.95
C ARG A 108 -11.57 9.49 -0.23
N GLY A 109 -11.86 9.96 -1.44
CA GLY A 109 -11.06 9.66 -2.64
C GLY A 109 -9.61 10.13 -2.52
N ARG A 110 -9.36 11.32 -1.97
CA ARG A 110 -8.00 11.81 -1.70
C ARG A 110 -7.26 10.95 -0.68
N VAL A 111 -7.92 10.53 0.41
CA VAL A 111 -7.30 9.61 1.39
C VAL A 111 -6.93 8.29 0.72
N LEU A 112 -7.80 7.72 -0.12
CA LEU A 112 -7.48 6.50 -0.88
C LEU A 112 -6.29 6.72 -1.82
N ALA A 113 -6.25 7.83 -2.56
CA ALA A 113 -5.16 8.17 -3.46
C ALA A 113 -3.82 8.30 -2.72
N VAL A 114 -3.83 8.89 -1.52
CA VAL A 114 -2.68 9.02 -0.63
C VAL A 114 -2.16 7.66 -0.17
N LEU A 115 -3.06 6.75 0.20
CA LEU A 115 -2.68 5.43 0.70
C LEU A 115 -2.29 4.46 -0.43
N ARG A 116 -2.70 4.75 -1.67
CA ARG A 116 -2.49 3.90 -2.84
C ARG A 116 -1.05 3.42 -3.03
N PRO A 117 0.00 4.25 -2.90
CA PRO A 117 1.38 3.78 -3.03
C PRO A 117 1.74 2.71 -2.00
N TYR A 118 1.16 2.72 -0.80
CA TYR A 118 1.55 1.84 0.29
C TYR A 118 1.11 0.39 0.08
N TRP A 119 -0.04 0.15 -0.58
CA TRP A 119 -0.43 -1.21 -0.96
C TRP A 119 -0.03 -1.58 -2.39
N GLN A 120 0.14 -0.61 -3.30
CA GLN A 120 0.52 -0.92 -4.68
C GLN A 120 2.03 -1.08 -4.87
N ALA A 121 2.87 -0.37 -4.12
CA ALA A 121 4.32 -0.42 -4.31
C ALA A 121 4.92 -1.82 -4.09
N PRO A 122 4.55 -2.58 -3.03
CA PRO A 122 5.03 -3.95 -2.87
C PRO A 122 4.70 -4.83 -4.08
N MET A 123 3.44 -4.78 -4.54
CA MET A 123 2.99 -5.58 -5.68
C MET A 123 3.66 -5.16 -7.00
N ARG A 124 3.91 -3.86 -7.20
CA ARG A 124 4.68 -3.37 -8.35
C ARG A 124 6.15 -3.78 -8.27
N SER A 125 6.72 -3.84 -7.06
CA SER A 125 8.11 -4.28 -6.85
C SER A 125 8.27 -5.76 -7.12
N LEU A 126 7.30 -6.58 -6.71
CA LEU A 126 7.28 -8.03 -6.99
C LEU A 126 7.17 -8.34 -8.49
N ALA A 127 6.53 -7.47 -9.26
CA ALA A 127 6.44 -7.61 -10.72
C ALA A 127 7.72 -7.22 -11.46
N ARG A 128 8.75 -6.71 -10.78
CA ARG A 128 10.04 -6.36 -11.39
C ARG A 128 11.05 -7.48 -11.16
N PRO A 129 11.84 -7.87 -12.17
CA PRO A 129 12.98 -8.74 -11.96
C PRO A 129 13.92 -8.17 -10.90
N LEU A 130 14.50 -9.03 -10.07
CA LEU A 130 15.58 -8.61 -9.18
C LEU A 130 16.75 -8.14 -10.05
N GLU A 131 17.06 -6.85 -9.96
CA GLU A 131 18.29 -6.32 -10.54
C GLU A 131 19.46 -6.93 -9.76
N THR A 132 20.00 -8.04 -10.25
CA THR A 132 21.30 -8.52 -9.79
C THR A 132 22.31 -7.49 -10.28
N ALA A 133 22.65 -6.52 -9.45
CA ALA A 133 23.87 -5.75 -9.66
C ALA A 133 24.99 -6.77 -9.90
N PRO A 134 25.76 -6.66 -11.00
CA PRO A 134 26.85 -7.59 -11.22
C PRO A 134 27.72 -7.59 -9.97
N PRO A 135 28.13 -8.76 -9.44
CA PRO A 135 28.94 -8.80 -8.23
C PRO A 135 30.11 -7.85 -8.45
N ARG A 136 30.16 -6.78 -7.65
CA ARG A 136 31.28 -5.85 -7.69
C ARG A 136 32.52 -6.70 -7.51
N ARG A 137 33.32 -6.84 -8.58
CA ARG A 137 34.67 -7.42 -8.52
C ARG A 137 35.55 -6.44 -7.73
N GLY A 138 35.33 -6.36 -6.43
CA GLY A 138 36.08 -5.57 -5.47
C GLY A 138 36.38 -6.49 -4.29
N ARG A 139 37.66 -6.84 -4.15
CA ARG A 139 38.19 -7.77 -3.15
C ARG A 139 37.62 -7.48 -1.76
N ALA A 140 36.81 -8.39 -1.24
CA ALA A 140 36.41 -8.37 0.14
C ALA A 140 37.59 -8.91 0.98
N HIS A 141 38.47 -8.02 1.45
CA HIS A 141 39.39 -8.33 2.53
C HIS A 141 38.62 -8.26 3.86
N TRP A 142 37.86 -9.31 4.15
CA TRP A 142 37.41 -9.54 5.53
C TRP A 142 38.63 -10.08 6.28
N ARG A 143 39.26 -9.22 7.08
CA ARG A 143 40.24 -9.65 8.08
C ARG A 143 39.47 -10.10 9.32
N SER A 144 39.76 -11.35 9.71
CA SER A 144 39.43 -12.00 10.98
C SER A 144 39.82 -11.18 12.19
#